data_AF-A0A2G6C9K7-F1
#
_entry.id   AF-A0A2G6C9K7-F1
#
_cell.length_a   1.000
_cell.length_b   1.000
_cell.length_c   1.000
_cell.angle_alpha   90.00
_cell.angle_beta   90.00
_cell.angle_gamma   90.00
#
_symmetry.space_group_name_H-M   'P 1'
#
loop_
_entity.id
_entity.type
_entity.pdbx_description
1 polymer ?
#
loop_
_entity_poly.entity_id
_entity_poly.type
_entity_poly.pdbx_seq_one_letter_code
_entity_poly.pdbx_strand_id
1 'polypeptide(L)' 'MNVLYGISNCDTIRKARKWLKERDIDYTFHDFRKDGLNPVQLRAWVDELGWEALINK' A
#
# COMPACT_ATOMS: atom_id res chain seq x y z
N MET A 1 2.85 -10.78 -9.28
CA MET A 1 2.06 -9.55 -9.52
C MET A 1 2.18 -8.71 -8.27
N ASN A 2 2.88 -7.57 -8.33
CA ASN A 2 3.13 -6.76 -7.15
C ASN A 2 2.01 -5.72 -6.99
N VAL A 3 1.47 -5.57 -5.78
CA VAL A 3 0.49 -4.53 -5.47
C VAL A 3 1.10 -3.56 -4.48
N LEU A 4 1.18 -2.30 -4.88
CA LEU A 4 1.58 -1.22 -4.00
C LEU A 4 0.31 -0.59 -3.41
N TYR A 5 0.08 -0.83 -2.13
CA TYR A 5 -1.03 -0.24 -1.39
C TYR A 5 -0.65 1.12 -0.81
N GLY A 6 -1.54 2.10 -0.93
CA GLY A 6 -1.29 3.41 -0.34
C GLY A 6 -2.38 4.44 -0.63
N ILE A 7 -2.01 5.70 -0.47
CA ILE A 7 -2.86 6.84 -0.81
C ILE A 7 -2.08 7.71 -1.81
N SER A 8 -2.75 8.15 -2.87
CA SER A 8 -2.13 8.96 -3.93
C SER A 8 -1.48 10.26 -3.43
N ASN A 9 -2.04 10.91 -2.41
CA ASN A 9 -1.48 12.11 -1.78
C ASN A 9 -0.55 11.78 -0.58
N CYS A 10 0.46 10.92 -0.81
CA CYS A 10 1.47 10.57 0.18
C CYS A 10 2.86 10.60 -0.47
N ASP A 11 3.79 11.35 0.11
CA ASP A 11 5.15 11.49 -0.45
C ASP A 11 5.92 10.16 -0.43
N THR A 12 5.70 9.31 0.57
CA THR A 12 6.31 7.98 0.64
C THR A 12 5.86 7.10 -0.54
N ILE A 13 4.57 7.13 -0.89
CA ILE A 13 4.04 6.40 -2.05
C ILE A 13 4.60 6.97 -3.35
N ARG A 14 4.71 8.29 -3.48
CA ARG A 14 5.31 8.93 -4.67
C ARG A 14 6.76 8.46 -4.87
N LYS A 15 7.54 8.40 -3.78
CA LYS A 15 8.92 7.91 -3.81
C LYS A 15 8.99 6.42 -4.16
N ALA A 16 8.15 5.57 -3.54
CA ALA A 16 8.11 4.14 -3.83
C ALA A 16 7.76 3.85 -5.30
N ARG A 17 6.75 4.54 -5.85
CA ARG A 17 6.36 4.43 -7.26
C ARG A 17 7.49 4.83 -8.21
N LYS A 18 8.21 5.91 -7.89
CA LYS A 18 9.37 6.35 -8.67
C LYS A 18 10.48 5.29 -8.64
N TRP A 19 10.80 4.75 -7.47
CA TRP A 19 11.82 3.72 -7.30
C TRP A 19 11.50 2.43 -8.06
N LEU A 20 10.23 1.99 -8.02
CA LEU A 20 9.76 0.82 -8.78
C LEU A 20 9.87 1.05 -10.28
N LYS A 21 9.45 2.23 -10.74
CA LYS A 21 9.54 2.63 -12.15
C LYS A 21 11.00 2.69 -12.64
N GLU A 22 11.91 3.25 -11.85
CA GLU A 22 13.33 3.34 -12.18
C GLU A 22 14.01 1.97 -12.33
N ARG A 23 13.43 0.93 -11.73
CA ARG A 23 13.94 -0.44 -11.76
C ARG A 23 13.16 -1.35 -12.71
N ASP A 24 12.22 -0.78 -13.46
CA ASP A 24 11.35 -1.53 -14.36
C ASP A 24 10.61 -2.68 -13.66
N ILE A 25 10.22 -2.45 -12.40
CA ILE A 25 9.45 -3.41 -11.62
C ILE A 25 7.97 -3.13 -11.85
N ASP A 26 7.27 -4.08 -12.48
CA ASP A 26 5.83 -4.01 -12.65
C ASP A 26 5.09 -4.05 -11.32
N TYR A 27 4.13 -3.13 -11.16
CA TYR A 27 3.24 -3.07 -10.01
C TYR A 27 1.88 -2.49 -10.38
N THR A 28 0.86 -2.91 -9.64
CA THR A 28 -0.46 -2.29 -9.61
C THR A 28 -0.55 -1.39 -8.39
N PHE A 29 -0.99 -0.15 -8.57
CA PHE A 29 -1.23 0.76 -7.45
C PHE A 29 -2.67 0.62 -6.97
N HIS A 30 -2.85 0.33 -5.67
CA HIS A 30 -4.15 0.27 -5.01
C HIS A 30 -4.29 1.47 -4.07
N ASP A 31 -5.24 2.37 -4.36
CA ASP A 31 -5.50 3.58 -3.58
C ASP A 31 -6.60 3.32 -2.57
N PHE A 32 -6.28 3.32 -1.27
CA PHE A 32 -7.24 3.07 -0.21
C PHE A 32 -8.44 4.02 -0.21
N ARG A 33 -8.30 5.25 -0.72
CA ARG A 33 -9.39 6.23 -0.76
C ARG A 33 -10.33 6.03 -1.95
N LYS A 34 -9.83 5.47 -3.05
CA LYS A 34 -10.59 5.30 -4.28
C LYS A 34 -11.12 3.88 -4.43
N ASP A 35 -10.26 2.92 -4.16
CA ASP A 35 -10.52 1.49 -4.37
C ASP A 35 -11.05 0.83 -3.09
N GLY A 36 -10.96 1.53 -1.95
CA GLY A 36 -11.38 1.03 -0.65
C GLY A 36 -10.42 -0.02 -0.09
N LEU A 37 -10.81 -0.66 1.01
CA LEU A 37 -10.08 -1.78 1.60
C LEU A 37 -11.05 -2.87 2.01
N ASN A 38 -10.76 -4.11 1.61
CA ASN A 38 -11.57 -5.26 1.99
C ASN A 38 -11.33 -5.61 3.48
N PRO A 39 -12.39 -5.72 4.31
CA PRO A 39 -12.27 -6.09 5.72
C PRO A 39 -11.60 -7.45 5.99
N VAL A 40 -11.65 -8.38 5.03
CA VAL A 40 -10.95 -9.68 5.13
C VAL A 40 -9.44 -9.48 5.03
N GLN A 41 -9.01 -8.64 4.09
CA GLN A 41 -7.61 -8.34 3.87
C GLN A 41 -7.00 -7.52 5.01
N LEU A 42 -7.75 -6.54 5.53
CA LEU A 42 -7.33 -5.78 6.71
C LEU A 42 -7.11 -6.70 7.91
N ARG A 43 -8.01 -7.65 8.15
CA ARG A 43 -7.86 -8.63 9.23
C ARG A 43 -6.58 -9.46 9.07
N ALA A 44 -6.33 -9.98 7.87
CA ALA A 44 -5.10 -10.74 7.59
C ALA A 44 -3.82 -9.92 7.91
N TRP A 45 -3.78 -8.63 7.55
CA TRP A 45 -2.63 -7.78 7.87
C TRP A 45 -2.49 -7.48 9.37
N VAL A 46 -3.60 -7.29 10.08
CA VAL A 46 -3.59 -7.11 11.53
C VAL A 46 -3.11 -8.38 12.23
N ASP A 47 -3.53 -9.56 11.76
CA ASP A 47 -3.11 -10.85 12.31
C ASP A 47 -1.61 -11.11 12.08
N GLU A 48 -1.04 -10.63 10.98
CA GLU A 48 0.37 -10.81 10.62
C GLU A 48 1.31 -9.79 11.29
N LEU A 49 0.93 -8.51 11.30
CA LEU A 49 1.82 -7.39 11.69
C LEU A 49 1.40 -6.68 12.98
N GLY A 50 0.18 -6.90 13.44
CA GLY A 50 -0.45 -6.12 14.50
C GLY A 50 -0.96 -4.76 14.00
N TRP A 51 -2.06 -4.28 14.58
CA TRP A 51 -2.71 -3.04 14.13
C TRP A 51 -1.84 -1.78 14.33
N GLU A 52 -0.96 -1.78 15.34
CA GLU A 52 -0.12 -0.62 15.64
C GLU A 52 0.89 -0.32 14.53
N ALA A 53 1.38 -1.35 13.83
CA ALA A 53 2.30 -1.18 12.70
C ALA A 53 1.60 -0.65 11.43
N LEU A 54 0.28 -0.80 11.35
CA LEU A 54 -0.51 -0.39 10.18
C LEU A 54 -0.98 1.07 10.25
N ILE A 55 -0.96 1.67 11.44
CA ILE A 55 -1.42 3.03 11.68
C ILE A 55 -0.24 3.93 12.00
N ASN A 56 -0.05 4.96 11.19
CA ASN A 56 0.92 6.00 11.47
C ASN A 56 0.33 6.94 12.56
N LYS A 57 0.99 7.01 13.73
CA LYS A 57 0.60 7.85 14.87
C LYS A 57 1.07 9.30 14.69
#